data_AF-A0A925Y590-F1
#
_entry.id   AF-A0A925Y590-F1
#
_cell.length_a   1.000
_cell.length_b   1.000
_cell.length_c   1.000
_cell.angle_alpha   90.00
_cell.angle_beta   90.00
_cell.angle_gamma   90.00
#
_symmetry.space_group_name_H-M   'P 1'
#
loop_
_entity.id
_entity.type
_entity.pdbx_description
1 polymer ?
#
loop_
_entity_poly.entity_id
_entity_poly.type
_entity_poly.pdbx_seq_one_letter_code
_entity_poly.pdbx_strand_id
1 'polypeptide(L)'
;MTLIQAELVGGKPENPAIISEGDGSIFVRDVTASGYGHTIKTKDGTFVDGKIDEWSEKATKSMFPSELKTLRLPIEETPEIPWQEDLTKWVAVDCSGEDDSDALQAAINQAAKDGKTTIYFINTKGNNGLVVSKQIRVHGSVNRIIGMSKKMWISDAGSIKPGDAVFLLENLKGQLVVERFFNFLKLGAWKGLYDRYLFENRSDHPVIIRNIAHGACMHKKPAPGKVWFIEDVAGARMAQFGKGERSWMRQYNPESPDIDMCVVDGGQVWILGLKTEGRARHIVATNGAKVELLGGVSYQSWKKQSLNPPIFTVHDSVATFTCGYYDSGTPFTTLIEERRGSETKTLPYKSAGFYTPLISSRPAK
;
A
#
# COMPACT_ATOMS: atom_id res chain seq x y z
N MET A 1 12.53 14.04 1.18
CA MET A 1 11.26 14.29 1.91
C MET A 1 10.15 14.48 0.91
N THR A 2 8.95 13.98 1.23
CA THR A 2 7.72 14.27 0.48
C THR A 2 6.69 14.81 1.46
N LEU A 3 6.19 16.03 1.21
CA LEU A 3 5.21 16.70 2.07
C LEU A 3 4.06 17.23 1.22
N ILE A 4 2.83 16.88 1.57
CA ILE A 4 1.65 17.27 0.80
C ILE A 4 0.53 17.75 1.71
N GLN A 5 -0.30 18.68 1.22
CA GLN A 5 -1.47 19.22 1.93
C GLN A 5 -1.17 19.62 3.38
N ALA A 6 -0.08 20.36 3.58
CA ALA A 6 0.44 20.68 4.91
C ALA A 6 0.37 22.18 5.22
N GLU A 7 -0.03 22.50 6.45
CA GLU A 7 0.05 23.83 7.03
C GLU A 7 1.13 23.84 8.14
N LEU A 8 2.20 24.59 7.92
CA LEU A 8 3.32 24.71 8.85
C LEU A 8 3.17 26.02 9.66
N VAL A 9 2.95 25.92 10.97
CA VAL A 9 2.63 27.08 11.83
C VAL A 9 3.57 27.21 13.03
N GLY A 10 3.69 28.42 13.59
CA GLY A 10 4.33 28.68 14.88
C GLY A 10 5.83 29.04 14.85
N GLY A 11 6.43 29.13 13.66
CA GLY A 11 7.86 29.43 13.45
C GLY A 11 8.35 30.79 13.94
N LYS A 12 9.60 31.14 13.56
CA LYS A 12 10.18 32.48 13.76
C LYS A 12 10.47 33.18 12.43
N PRO A 13 10.33 34.51 12.33
CA PRO A 13 10.59 35.26 11.09
C PRO A 13 12.00 35.11 10.53
N GLU A 14 13.00 34.80 11.36
CA GLU A 14 14.38 34.56 10.92
C GLU A 14 14.63 33.16 10.32
N ASN A 15 13.66 32.24 10.44
CA ASN A 15 13.85 30.83 10.06
C ASN A 15 12.94 30.41 8.89
N PRO A 16 13.44 29.54 7.98
CA PRO A 16 12.61 28.82 7.04
C PRO A 16 11.78 27.71 7.71
N ALA A 17 10.62 27.37 7.13
CA ALA A 17 9.79 26.26 7.61
C ALA A 17 10.37 24.88 7.26
N ILE A 18 11.02 24.77 6.10
CA ILE A 18 11.69 23.56 5.62
C ILE A 18 13.13 23.90 5.25
N ILE A 19 14.09 23.08 5.69
CA ILE A 19 15.51 23.24 5.35
C ILE A 19 16.00 21.98 4.63
N SER A 20 16.56 22.15 3.42
CA SER A 20 17.30 21.11 2.70
C SER A 20 18.79 21.30 2.94
N GLU A 21 19.42 20.43 3.73
CA GLU A 21 20.86 20.52 4.05
C GLU A 21 21.71 19.39 3.44
N GLY A 22 21.09 18.36 2.87
CA GLY A 22 21.77 17.15 2.38
C GLY A 22 21.56 16.86 0.89
N ASP A 23 22.12 15.75 0.41
CA ASP A 23 21.95 15.27 -0.97
C ASP A 23 20.59 14.61 -1.24
N GLY A 24 19.63 14.85 -0.34
CA GLY A 24 18.25 14.43 -0.45
C GLY A 24 17.56 15.03 -1.67
N SER A 25 16.29 14.67 -1.83
CA SER A 25 15.37 15.42 -2.68
C SER A 25 14.15 15.77 -1.85
N ILE A 26 13.70 17.02 -1.96
CA ILE A 26 12.42 17.46 -1.45
C ILE A 26 11.39 17.51 -2.58
N PHE A 27 10.20 16.99 -2.30
CA PHE A 27 9.00 17.22 -3.09
C PHE A 27 7.91 17.78 -2.17
N VAL A 28 7.28 18.89 -2.56
CA VAL A 28 6.16 19.47 -1.84
C VAL A 28 4.97 19.75 -2.77
N ARG A 29 3.75 19.62 -2.24
CA ARG A 29 2.50 19.96 -2.96
C ARG A 29 1.45 20.48 -2.00
N ASP A 30 0.77 21.57 -2.31
CA ASP A 30 -0.25 22.18 -1.45
C ASP A 30 0.27 22.49 -0.03
N VAL A 31 1.39 23.22 0.06
CA VAL A 31 2.02 23.58 1.35
C VAL A 31 1.91 25.07 1.60
N THR A 32 1.52 25.44 2.82
CA THR A 32 1.55 26.81 3.34
C THR A 32 2.38 26.88 4.61
N ALA A 33 3.06 28.00 4.82
CA ALA A 33 3.80 28.27 6.05
C ALA A 33 3.39 29.63 6.65
N SER A 34 3.22 29.69 7.97
CA SER A 34 2.90 30.90 8.73
C SER A 34 3.78 31.00 9.99
N GLY A 35 4.22 32.21 10.31
CA GLY A 35 5.20 32.47 11.38
C GLY A 35 6.67 32.28 10.98
N TYR A 36 6.95 31.73 9.80
CA TYR A 36 8.31 31.58 9.24
C TYR A 36 8.65 32.72 8.27
N GLY A 37 9.92 33.09 8.17
CA GLY A 37 10.40 34.07 7.18
C GLY A 37 10.40 33.57 5.75
N HIS A 38 10.62 32.25 5.60
CA HIS A 38 10.68 31.56 4.32
C HIS A 38 9.95 30.23 4.38
N THR A 39 9.44 29.73 3.25
CA THR A 39 8.77 28.40 3.24
C THR A 39 9.78 27.28 3.11
N ILE A 40 10.70 27.36 2.15
CA ILE A 40 11.79 26.40 1.98
C ILE A 40 13.11 27.15 1.81
N LYS A 41 14.16 26.66 2.47
CA LYS A 41 15.56 26.96 2.15
C LYS A 41 16.21 25.73 1.51
N THR A 42 16.67 25.86 0.27
CA THR A 42 17.36 24.78 -0.46
C THR A 42 18.84 24.69 -0.04
N LYS A 43 19.50 23.60 -0.43
CA LYS A 43 20.91 23.34 -0.11
C LYS A 43 21.86 24.43 -0.63
N ASP A 44 21.56 25.01 -1.79
CA ASP A 44 22.35 26.11 -2.39
C ASP A 44 22.05 27.49 -1.77
N GLY A 45 21.16 27.55 -0.77
CA GLY A 45 20.78 28.77 -0.08
C GLY A 45 19.63 29.54 -0.73
N THR A 46 19.02 29.02 -1.80
CA THR A 46 17.84 29.62 -2.43
C THR A 46 16.61 29.49 -1.52
N PHE A 47 15.78 30.53 -1.51
CA PHE A 47 14.49 30.50 -0.82
C PHE A 47 13.34 30.28 -1.80
N VAL A 48 12.41 29.40 -1.42
CA VAL A 48 11.12 29.22 -2.09
C VAL A 48 10.06 29.64 -1.10
N ASP A 49 9.33 30.72 -1.43
CA ASP A 49 8.48 31.42 -0.47
C ASP A 49 7.00 31.43 -0.88
N GLY A 50 6.15 31.64 0.12
CA GLY A 50 4.70 31.73 -0.02
C GLY A 50 4.02 30.37 -0.10
N LYS A 51 2.78 30.37 -0.60
CA LYS A 51 2.01 29.14 -0.82
C LYS A 51 2.64 28.36 -1.98
N ILE A 52 3.01 27.12 -1.72
CA ILE A 52 3.57 26.23 -2.75
C ILE A 52 2.46 25.32 -3.29
N ASP A 53 2.11 25.52 -4.57
CA ASP A 53 1.18 24.64 -5.29
C ASP A 53 1.81 23.26 -5.53
N GLU A 54 2.97 23.22 -6.19
CA GLU A 54 3.77 22.00 -6.39
C GLU A 54 5.21 22.41 -6.68
N TRP A 55 6.17 21.79 -5.98
CA TRP A 55 7.60 22.04 -6.19
C TRP A 55 8.42 20.79 -5.93
N SER A 56 9.44 20.59 -6.76
CA SER A 56 10.42 19.51 -6.65
C SER A 56 11.81 20.13 -6.71
N GLU A 57 12.68 19.75 -5.78
CA GLU A 57 14.07 20.22 -5.73
C GLU A 57 14.86 19.77 -6.97
N LYS A 58 14.53 18.61 -7.52
CA LYS A 58 15.11 18.09 -8.76
C LYS A 58 14.13 18.21 -9.92
N ALA A 59 14.65 18.49 -11.11
CA ALA A 59 13.87 18.62 -12.33
C ALA A 59 13.09 17.33 -12.65
N THR A 60 11.78 17.47 -12.89
CA THR A 60 10.88 16.38 -13.28
C THR A 60 11.33 15.70 -14.57
N LYS A 61 11.21 14.37 -14.63
CA LYS A 61 11.54 13.55 -15.79
C LYS A 61 10.29 12.98 -16.46
N SER A 62 10.36 12.79 -17.77
CA SER A 62 9.36 12.09 -18.57
C SER A 62 10.02 11.40 -19.77
N MET A 63 9.41 10.33 -20.26
CA MET A 63 9.94 9.53 -21.39
C MET A 63 9.32 9.99 -22.72
N PHE A 64 8.14 10.59 -22.65
CA PHE A 64 7.40 11.19 -23.76
C PHE A 64 7.00 12.61 -23.38
N PRO A 65 6.61 13.48 -24.34
CA PRO A 65 5.98 14.75 -24.05
C PRO A 65 4.85 14.57 -23.01
N SER A 66 5.01 15.23 -21.87
CA SER A 66 4.18 15.06 -20.67
C SER A 66 4.03 16.37 -19.91
N GLU A 67 2.91 16.54 -19.22
CA GLU A 67 2.78 17.57 -18.19
C GLU A 67 3.72 17.22 -17.01
N LEU A 68 4.71 18.07 -16.73
CA LEU A 68 5.78 17.82 -15.75
C LEU A 68 5.34 18.05 -14.29
N LYS A 69 4.08 17.69 -13.98
CA LYS A 69 3.45 17.80 -12.66
C LYS A 69 2.86 16.46 -12.22
N THR A 70 2.51 16.35 -10.94
CA THR A 70 1.81 15.18 -10.41
C THR A 70 0.45 14.93 -11.10
N LEU A 71 -0.11 13.72 -10.96
CA LEU A 71 -1.45 13.43 -11.47
C LEU A 71 -2.51 14.23 -10.73
N ARG A 72 -2.24 14.55 -9.44
CA ARG A 72 -3.21 15.11 -8.50
C ARG A 72 -4.43 14.22 -8.40
N LEU A 73 -4.20 12.91 -8.24
CA LEU A 73 -5.31 12.02 -7.91
C LEU A 73 -5.97 12.50 -6.61
N PRO A 74 -7.29 12.34 -6.46
CA PRO A 74 -7.98 12.70 -5.22
C PRO A 74 -7.30 12.04 -4.02
N ILE A 75 -7.08 12.80 -2.96
CA ILE A 75 -6.63 12.30 -1.67
C ILE A 75 -7.88 12.11 -0.83
N GLU A 76 -8.20 10.84 -0.51
CA GLU A 76 -9.30 10.53 0.39
C GLU A 76 -8.72 10.07 1.73
N GLU A 77 -9.27 10.61 2.81
CA GLU A 77 -8.97 10.15 4.16
C GLU A 77 -9.59 8.78 4.42
N THR A 78 -8.88 7.97 5.19
CA THR A 78 -9.40 6.66 5.59
C THR A 78 -10.64 6.88 6.46
N PRO A 79 -11.79 6.30 6.09
CA PRO A 79 -13.01 6.47 6.88
C PRO A 79 -12.80 5.93 8.30
N GLU A 80 -13.11 6.76 9.29
CA GLU A 80 -13.09 6.29 10.68
C GLU A 80 -14.35 5.45 10.93
N ILE A 81 -14.15 4.20 11.35
CA ILE A 81 -15.23 3.35 11.87
C ILE A 81 -15.23 3.53 13.39
N PRO A 82 -16.24 4.20 13.99
CA PRO A 82 -16.25 4.46 15.42
C PRO A 82 -16.04 3.17 16.24
N TRP A 83 -15.32 3.31 17.35
CA TRP A 83 -15.17 2.21 18.29
C TRP A 83 -16.53 1.80 18.84
N GLN A 84 -16.76 0.49 18.93
CA GLN A 84 -17.99 -0.02 19.51
C GLN A 84 -17.93 0.11 21.04
N GLU A 85 -18.67 1.07 21.59
CA GLU A 85 -18.74 1.34 23.02
C GLU A 85 -19.53 0.27 23.78
N ASP A 86 -20.55 -0.32 23.14
CA ASP A 86 -21.34 -1.39 23.73
C ASP A 86 -20.61 -2.73 23.62
N LEU A 87 -19.99 -3.15 24.72
CA LEU A 87 -19.24 -4.41 24.79
C LEU A 87 -20.10 -5.66 24.51
N THR A 88 -21.43 -5.57 24.61
CA THR A 88 -22.31 -6.71 24.26
C THR A 88 -22.31 -7.02 22.75
N LYS A 89 -21.87 -6.04 21.93
CA LYS A 89 -21.67 -6.17 20.48
C LYS A 89 -20.28 -6.65 20.08
N TRP A 90 -19.47 -7.05 21.05
CA TRP A 90 -18.17 -7.68 20.81
C TRP A 90 -18.31 -9.20 20.91
N VAL A 91 -17.66 -9.91 19.98
CA VAL A 91 -17.58 -11.36 19.97
C VAL A 91 -16.13 -11.77 20.08
N ALA A 92 -15.84 -12.49 21.17
CA ALA A 92 -14.55 -13.10 21.40
C ALA A 92 -14.44 -14.41 20.61
N VAL A 93 -13.30 -14.63 19.98
CA VAL A 93 -12.93 -15.89 19.33
C VAL A 93 -11.78 -16.51 20.11
N ASP A 94 -12.00 -17.70 20.67
CA ASP A 94 -10.90 -18.49 21.25
C ASP A 94 -10.12 -19.16 20.11
N CYS A 95 -8.81 -18.87 20.05
CA CYS A 95 -7.90 -19.38 19.01
C CYS A 95 -6.92 -20.40 19.60
N SER A 96 -7.44 -21.39 20.32
CA SER A 96 -6.65 -22.46 20.93
C SER A 96 -6.67 -23.77 20.15
N GLY A 97 -7.35 -23.80 19.00
CA GLY A 97 -7.46 -24.98 18.16
C GLY A 97 -6.19 -25.26 17.38
N GLU A 98 -6.07 -26.49 16.87
CA GLU A 98 -5.09 -26.79 15.82
C GLU A 98 -5.47 -26.14 14.49
N ASP A 99 -6.77 -25.93 14.29
CA ASP A 99 -7.39 -25.15 13.22
C ASP A 99 -8.60 -24.41 13.80
N ASP A 100 -8.56 -23.09 13.76
CA ASP A 100 -9.57 -22.19 14.33
C ASP A 100 -10.62 -21.76 13.30
N SER A 101 -10.58 -22.28 12.07
CA SER A 101 -11.44 -21.80 10.96
C SER A 101 -12.93 -21.89 11.30
N ASP A 102 -13.38 -23.01 11.86
CA ASP A 102 -14.80 -23.22 12.17
C ASP A 102 -15.25 -22.36 13.35
N ALA A 103 -14.40 -22.16 14.35
CA ALA A 103 -14.67 -21.31 15.51
C ALA A 103 -14.78 -19.83 15.08
N LEU A 104 -13.85 -19.36 14.24
CA LEU A 104 -13.90 -18.01 13.68
C LEU A 104 -15.13 -17.81 12.79
N GLN A 105 -15.43 -18.77 11.91
CA GLN A 105 -16.61 -18.68 11.05
C GLN A 105 -17.91 -18.67 11.87
N ALA A 106 -18.01 -19.50 12.91
CA ALA A 106 -19.16 -19.54 13.80
C ALA A 106 -19.35 -18.21 14.55
N ALA A 107 -18.26 -17.60 15.03
CA ALA A 107 -18.30 -16.30 15.69
C ALA A 107 -18.80 -15.18 14.77
N ILE A 108 -18.33 -15.15 13.51
CA ILE A 108 -18.80 -14.19 12.50
C ILE A 108 -20.29 -14.41 12.19
N ASN A 109 -20.72 -15.65 11.99
CA ASN A 109 -22.12 -15.99 11.72
C ASN A 109 -23.03 -15.58 12.88
N GLN A 110 -22.61 -15.85 14.12
CA GLN A 110 -23.35 -15.46 15.31
C GLN A 110 -23.40 -13.93 15.44
N ALA A 111 -22.29 -13.24 15.18
CA ALA A 111 -22.26 -11.78 15.20
C ALA A 111 -23.25 -11.19 14.19
N ALA A 112 -23.25 -11.68 12.95
CA ALA A 112 -24.17 -11.24 11.91
C ALA A 112 -25.63 -11.52 12.27
N LYS A 113 -25.93 -12.68 12.88
CA LYS A 113 -27.27 -13.05 13.34
C LYS A 113 -27.79 -12.12 14.44
N ASP A 114 -26.93 -11.79 15.40
CA ASP A 114 -27.29 -11.00 16.59
C ASP A 114 -27.13 -9.49 16.40
N GLY A 115 -26.66 -9.05 15.23
CA GLY A 115 -26.38 -7.63 14.98
C GLY A 115 -25.13 -7.10 15.70
N LYS A 116 -24.22 -7.98 16.12
CA LYS A 116 -22.93 -7.61 16.71
C LYS A 116 -21.95 -7.19 15.63
N THR A 117 -21.01 -6.31 15.98
CA THR A 117 -20.22 -5.57 14.99
C THR A 117 -18.73 -5.87 15.05
N THR A 118 -18.23 -6.28 16.22
CA THR A 118 -16.79 -6.38 16.50
C THR A 118 -16.38 -7.81 16.79
N ILE A 119 -15.44 -8.34 16.02
CA ILE A 119 -14.77 -9.62 16.28
C ILE A 119 -13.37 -9.33 16.85
N TYR A 120 -13.00 -10.01 17.92
CA TYR A 120 -11.65 -9.97 18.48
C TYR A 120 -11.23 -11.33 19.00
N PHE A 121 -9.93 -11.56 19.15
CA PHE A 121 -9.38 -12.88 19.45
C PHE A 121 -8.80 -12.91 20.88
N ILE A 122 -9.13 -13.96 21.63
CA ILE A 122 -8.70 -14.18 23.02
C ILE A 122 -7.71 -15.37 23.12
N ASN A 123 -7.24 -15.65 24.35
CA ASN A 123 -6.31 -16.73 24.73
C ASN A 123 -4.82 -16.53 24.38
N THR A 124 -3.93 -17.07 25.22
CA THR A 124 -2.47 -16.84 25.28
C THR A 124 -1.66 -18.12 25.55
N LYS A 125 -2.29 -19.31 25.56
CA LYS A 125 -1.57 -20.55 25.86
C LYS A 125 -0.67 -20.98 24.70
N GLY A 126 0.59 -20.56 24.76
CA GLY A 126 1.67 -20.97 23.87
C GLY A 126 1.94 -20.02 22.71
N ASN A 127 2.85 -20.43 21.81
CA ASN A 127 3.27 -19.66 20.64
C ASN A 127 2.29 -19.81 19.43
N ASN A 128 1.10 -20.38 19.67
CA ASN A 128 0.14 -20.80 18.66
C ASN A 128 -0.85 -19.66 18.39
N GLY A 129 -0.49 -18.77 17.46
CA GLY A 129 -1.43 -17.78 16.91
C GLY A 129 -2.65 -18.41 16.22
N LEU A 130 -3.54 -17.57 15.67
CA LEU A 130 -4.74 -17.98 14.93
C LEU A 130 -4.38 -18.90 13.75
N VAL A 131 -4.81 -20.15 13.73
CA VAL A 131 -4.57 -21.07 12.61
C VAL A 131 -5.82 -21.16 11.74
N VAL A 132 -5.69 -20.92 10.43
CA VAL A 132 -6.80 -21.05 9.48
C VAL A 132 -6.42 -21.95 8.31
N SER A 133 -7.31 -22.89 7.98
CA SER A 133 -7.17 -23.81 6.84
C SER A 133 -8.37 -23.74 5.87
N LYS A 134 -9.42 -23.00 6.23
CA LYS A 134 -10.63 -22.80 5.42
C LYS A 134 -10.85 -21.33 5.13
N GLN A 135 -11.60 -21.06 4.07
CA GLN A 135 -12.06 -19.71 3.74
C GLN A 135 -12.96 -19.17 4.86
N ILE A 136 -12.74 -17.94 5.26
CA ILE A 136 -13.50 -17.21 6.27
C ILE A 136 -14.36 -16.17 5.57
N ARG A 137 -15.67 -16.33 5.65
CA ARG A 137 -16.67 -15.40 5.09
C ARG A 137 -17.03 -14.36 6.13
N VAL A 138 -16.74 -13.10 5.85
CA VAL A 138 -17.08 -11.94 6.68
C VAL A 138 -18.29 -11.25 6.06
N HIS A 139 -19.38 -11.13 6.81
CA HIS A 139 -20.67 -10.64 6.30
C HIS A 139 -21.53 -9.96 7.37
N GLY A 140 -22.65 -9.37 6.93
CA GLY A 140 -23.68 -8.86 7.82
C GLY A 140 -23.26 -7.58 8.56
N SER A 141 -23.53 -7.55 9.87
CA SER A 141 -23.25 -6.39 10.75
C SER A 141 -21.79 -6.25 11.15
N VAL A 142 -20.94 -7.25 10.88
CA VAL A 142 -19.52 -7.18 11.23
C VAL A 142 -18.84 -6.08 10.43
N ASN A 143 -18.32 -5.07 11.15
CA ASN A 143 -17.63 -3.92 10.56
C ASN A 143 -16.21 -3.74 11.10
N ARG A 144 -15.78 -4.58 12.07
CA ARG A 144 -14.46 -4.51 12.67
C ARG A 144 -13.96 -5.90 13.08
N ILE A 145 -12.78 -6.27 12.61
CA ILE A 145 -12.03 -7.47 13.05
C ILE A 145 -10.69 -7.00 13.61
N ILE A 146 -10.44 -7.28 14.89
CA ILE A 146 -9.23 -6.86 15.61
C ILE A 146 -8.41 -8.08 15.97
N GLY A 147 -7.26 -8.24 15.33
CA GLY A 147 -6.37 -9.37 15.55
C GLY A 147 -5.62 -9.38 16.87
N MET A 148 -5.69 -8.31 17.66
CA MET A 148 -5.01 -8.18 18.95
C MET A 148 -3.50 -8.46 18.86
N SER A 149 -2.88 -8.06 17.74
CA SER A 149 -1.47 -8.29 17.43
C SER A 149 -1.08 -9.78 17.40
N LYS A 150 -2.04 -10.68 17.18
CA LYS A 150 -1.77 -12.11 17.08
C LYS A 150 -1.08 -12.46 15.78
N LYS A 151 -0.28 -13.53 15.85
CA LYS A 151 0.16 -14.24 14.65
C LYS A 151 -1.04 -14.93 14.02
N MET A 152 -1.15 -14.87 12.70
CA MET A 152 -2.10 -15.69 11.94
C MET A 152 -1.30 -16.64 11.04
N TRP A 153 -1.66 -17.91 11.06
CA TRP A 153 -1.02 -18.97 10.30
C TRP A 153 -2.02 -19.51 9.27
N ILE A 154 -1.70 -19.41 8.00
CA ILE A 154 -2.46 -20.05 6.93
C ILE A 154 -1.89 -21.45 6.71
N SER A 155 -2.70 -22.48 6.92
CA SER A 155 -2.34 -23.88 6.72
C SER A 155 -2.38 -24.26 5.24
N ASP A 156 -1.36 -24.99 4.78
CA ASP A 156 -1.26 -25.58 3.45
C ASP A 156 -2.03 -26.91 3.31
N ALA A 157 -2.28 -27.59 4.44
CA ALA A 157 -3.10 -28.79 4.54
C ALA A 157 -4.62 -28.52 4.45
N GLY A 158 -5.01 -27.27 4.17
CA GLY A 158 -6.37 -26.78 4.19
C GLY A 158 -7.14 -26.91 2.87
N SER A 159 -8.39 -26.43 2.90
CA SER A 159 -9.31 -26.40 1.75
C SER A 159 -9.20 -25.15 0.88
N ILE A 160 -8.39 -24.17 1.27
CA ILE A 160 -8.15 -22.95 0.48
C ILE A 160 -7.35 -23.34 -0.76
N LYS A 161 -7.91 -23.17 -1.95
CA LYS A 161 -7.30 -23.60 -3.21
C LYS A 161 -6.45 -22.48 -3.83
N PRO A 162 -5.51 -22.81 -4.72
CA PRO A 162 -4.88 -21.80 -5.58
C PRO A 162 -5.95 -20.92 -6.26
N GLY A 163 -5.76 -19.60 -6.21
CA GLY A 163 -6.68 -18.58 -6.72
C GLY A 163 -7.69 -18.05 -5.70
N ASP A 164 -7.90 -18.75 -4.58
CA ASP A 164 -8.83 -18.36 -3.53
C ASP A 164 -8.23 -17.37 -2.53
N ALA A 165 -9.11 -16.59 -1.90
CA ALA A 165 -8.75 -15.77 -0.75
C ALA A 165 -9.04 -16.48 0.59
N VAL A 166 -8.27 -16.15 1.62
CA VAL A 166 -8.53 -16.56 3.01
C VAL A 166 -9.80 -15.88 3.54
N PHE A 167 -9.87 -14.55 3.43
CA PHE A 167 -11.04 -13.77 3.86
C PHE A 167 -11.86 -13.34 2.65
N LEU A 168 -13.13 -13.76 2.61
CA LEU A 168 -14.12 -13.36 1.63
C LEU A 168 -15.04 -12.35 2.29
N LEU A 169 -14.98 -11.11 1.84
CA LEU A 169 -15.72 -10.00 2.40
C LEU A 169 -16.97 -9.81 1.54
N GLU A 170 -18.13 -10.27 2.00
CA GLU A 170 -19.34 -10.37 1.19
C GLU A 170 -20.59 -9.95 1.99
N ASN A 171 -21.59 -9.38 1.32
CA ASN A 171 -22.85 -8.99 1.95
C ASN A 171 -22.69 -8.17 3.25
N LEU A 172 -21.71 -7.26 3.29
CA LEU A 172 -21.52 -6.35 4.42
C LEU A 172 -22.65 -5.32 4.45
N LYS A 173 -23.02 -4.83 5.63
CA LYS A 173 -24.00 -3.72 5.79
C LYS A 173 -23.35 -2.34 5.82
N GLY A 174 -22.03 -2.28 5.72
CA GLY A 174 -21.24 -1.05 5.82
C GLY A 174 -19.76 -1.33 5.56
N GLN A 175 -18.94 -0.32 5.81
CA GLN A 175 -17.48 -0.42 5.74
C GLN A 175 -16.97 -1.48 6.73
N LEU A 176 -15.85 -2.11 6.39
CA LEU A 176 -15.18 -3.08 7.25
C LEU A 176 -13.72 -2.66 7.47
N VAL A 177 -13.27 -2.66 8.73
CA VAL A 177 -11.85 -2.60 9.07
C VAL A 177 -11.35 -3.95 9.57
N VAL A 178 -10.24 -4.42 9.00
CA VAL A 178 -9.47 -5.55 9.50
C VAL A 178 -8.13 -5.02 9.95
N GLU A 179 -7.81 -5.21 11.24
CA GLU A 179 -6.60 -4.60 11.81
C GLU A 179 -5.86 -5.43 12.86
N ARG A 180 -4.59 -5.09 13.08
CA ARG A 180 -3.74 -5.60 14.17
C ARG A 180 -3.45 -7.10 14.07
N PHE A 181 -2.90 -7.54 12.94
CA PHE A 181 -2.47 -8.92 12.74
C PHE A 181 -1.02 -9.03 12.26
N PHE A 182 -0.39 -10.15 12.59
CA PHE A 182 0.90 -10.59 12.05
C PHE A 182 0.72 -11.90 11.30
N ASN A 183 0.42 -11.86 10.01
CA ASN A 183 0.31 -13.05 9.18
C ASN A 183 1.67 -13.46 8.59
N PHE A 184 2.51 -14.08 9.42
CA PHE A 184 3.76 -14.71 8.99
C PHE A 184 3.54 -16.21 8.77
N LEU A 185 4.45 -16.86 8.04
CA LEU A 185 4.32 -18.27 7.67
C LEU A 185 4.88 -19.22 8.73
N LYS A 186 4.12 -20.29 9.02
CA LYS A 186 4.61 -21.43 9.80
C LYS A 186 5.78 -22.14 9.09
N LEU A 187 5.88 -21.97 7.76
CA LEU A 187 6.88 -22.59 6.88
C LEU A 187 8.12 -21.71 6.60
N GLY A 188 8.24 -20.55 7.25
CA GLY A 188 9.34 -19.59 7.07
C GLY A 188 9.04 -18.51 6.03
N ALA A 189 9.68 -17.34 6.18
CA ALA A 189 9.36 -16.06 5.54
C ALA A 189 9.28 -16.05 3.99
N TRP A 190 9.70 -17.13 3.32
CA TRP A 190 9.82 -17.19 1.85
C TRP A 190 9.13 -18.39 1.21
N LYS A 191 8.46 -19.26 1.98
CA LYS A 191 7.74 -20.44 1.48
C LYS A 191 6.22 -20.26 1.51
N GLY A 192 5.75 -19.06 1.19
CA GLY A 192 4.34 -18.72 1.28
C GLY A 192 3.50 -19.38 0.21
N LEU A 193 2.19 -19.37 0.44
CA LEU A 193 1.20 -19.85 -0.51
C LEU A 193 0.89 -18.72 -1.52
N TYR A 194 1.87 -18.40 -2.36
CA TYR A 194 1.82 -17.26 -3.30
C TYR A 194 0.99 -17.51 -4.56
N ASP A 195 0.16 -18.52 -4.51
CA ASP A 195 -0.91 -18.83 -5.45
C ASP A 195 -2.29 -18.56 -4.84
N ARG A 196 -2.36 -18.10 -3.58
CA ARG A 196 -3.57 -17.72 -2.84
C ARG A 196 -3.55 -16.25 -2.44
N TYR A 197 -4.69 -15.72 -2.03
CA TYR A 197 -4.85 -14.33 -1.57
C TYR A 197 -5.24 -14.27 -0.09
N LEU A 198 -4.96 -13.16 0.57
CA LEU A 198 -5.44 -12.91 1.92
C LEU A 198 -6.87 -12.36 1.90
N PHE A 199 -7.14 -11.38 1.03
CA PHE A 199 -8.45 -10.72 0.96
C PHE A 199 -9.07 -10.78 -0.44
N GLU A 200 -10.39 -10.99 -0.47
CA GLU A 200 -11.24 -10.77 -1.64
C GLU A 200 -12.49 -9.98 -1.21
N ASN A 201 -12.70 -8.79 -1.79
CA ASN A 201 -13.90 -8.00 -1.56
C ASN A 201 -14.97 -8.30 -2.62
N ARG A 202 -16.06 -8.92 -2.19
CA ARG A 202 -17.27 -9.15 -2.99
C ARG A 202 -18.44 -8.25 -2.56
N SER A 203 -18.26 -7.47 -1.50
CA SER A 203 -19.22 -6.49 -1.00
C SER A 203 -19.16 -5.18 -1.79
N ASP A 204 -20.22 -4.37 -1.74
CA ASP A 204 -20.25 -3.01 -2.32
C ASP A 204 -19.67 -1.93 -1.42
N HIS A 205 -19.23 -2.31 -0.22
CA HIS A 205 -18.68 -1.38 0.75
C HIS A 205 -17.14 -1.30 0.70
N PRO A 206 -16.58 -0.11 1.02
CA PRO A 206 -15.14 0.04 1.20
C PRO A 206 -14.57 -0.89 2.28
N VAL A 207 -13.35 -1.36 2.05
CA VAL A 207 -12.60 -2.17 3.02
C VAL A 207 -11.33 -1.44 3.42
N ILE A 208 -11.09 -1.40 4.73
CA ILE A 208 -9.92 -0.79 5.37
C ILE A 208 -9.05 -1.91 5.92
N ILE A 209 -7.79 -1.96 5.48
CA ILE A 209 -6.78 -2.88 6.01
C ILE A 209 -5.73 -2.04 6.72
N ARG A 210 -5.58 -2.23 8.04
CA ARG A 210 -4.77 -1.33 8.86
C ARG A 210 -3.88 -2.04 9.88
N ASN A 211 -2.64 -1.60 10.05
CA ASN A 211 -1.71 -2.12 11.06
C ASN A 211 -1.55 -3.65 10.94
N ILE A 212 -1.17 -4.12 9.74
CA ILE A 212 -0.99 -5.55 9.46
C ILE A 212 0.40 -5.81 8.91
N ALA A 213 1.13 -6.75 9.51
CA ALA A 213 2.27 -7.38 8.84
C ALA A 213 1.81 -8.69 8.21
N HIS A 214 2.03 -8.91 6.92
CA HIS A 214 1.55 -10.09 6.19
C HIS A 214 2.53 -10.51 5.10
N GLY A 215 3.04 -11.74 5.14
CA GLY A 215 3.88 -12.30 4.06
C GLY A 215 3.50 -13.72 3.62
N ALA A 216 2.32 -14.21 4.02
CA ALA A 216 1.96 -15.62 3.86
C ALA A 216 1.35 -16.01 2.51
N CYS A 217 0.75 -15.06 1.80
CA CYS A 217 0.12 -15.25 0.50
C CYS A 217 0.08 -13.88 -0.21
N MET A 218 -0.62 -13.75 -1.33
CA MET A 218 -0.81 -12.45 -1.99
C MET A 218 -1.78 -11.59 -1.18
N HIS A 219 -1.59 -10.28 -1.12
CA HIS A 219 -2.32 -9.40 -0.21
C HIS A 219 -3.81 -9.33 -0.53
N LYS A 220 -4.16 -9.09 -1.80
CA LYS A 220 -5.56 -9.07 -2.23
C LYS A 220 -5.73 -9.45 -3.69
N LYS A 221 -6.89 -10.01 -3.97
CA LYS A 221 -7.38 -10.30 -5.31
C LYS A 221 -7.99 -9.05 -5.94
N PRO A 222 -7.96 -8.85 -7.27
CA PRO A 222 -8.72 -7.77 -7.90
C PRO A 222 -10.23 -7.96 -7.65
N ALA A 223 -10.91 -6.86 -7.37
CA ALA A 223 -12.32 -6.71 -7.11
C ALA A 223 -12.86 -5.48 -7.89
N PRO A 224 -13.20 -5.60 -9.19
CA PRO A 224 -13.54 -4.47 -10.06
C PRO A 224 -14.55 -3.48 -9.45
N GLY A 225 -14.28 -2.18 -9.61
CA GLY A 225 -15.14 -1.09 -9.11
C GLY A 225 -15.13 -0.87 -7.59
N LYS A 226 -14.45 -1.72 -6.80
CA LYS A 226 -14.45 -1.62 -5.34
C LYS A 226 -13.43 -0.60 -4.82
N VAL A 227 -13.61 -0.24 -3.55
CA VAL A 227 -12.79 0.75 -2.85
C VAL A 227 -12.01 0.11 -1.72
N TRP A 228 -10.73 0.47 -1.61
CA TRP A 228 -9.82 0.02 -0.57
C TRP A 228 -9.09 1.17 0.11
N PHE A 229 -8.86 1.02 1.41
CA PHE A 229 -7.93 1.84 2.19
C PHE A 229 -6.90 0.90 2.82
N ILE A 230 -5.60 1.16 2.61
CA ILE A 230 -4.52 0.28 3.07
C ILE A 230 -3.50 1.12 3.84
N GLU A 231 -3.40 0.91 5.15
CA GLU A 231 -2.60 1.76 6.04
C GLU A 231 -1.69 0.95 6.96
N ASP A 232 -0.41 1.30 7.03
CA ASP A 232 0.57 0.61 7.87
C ASP A 232 0.55 -0.92 7.63
N VAL A 233 0.81 -1.30 6.38
CA VAL A 233 0.81 -2.70 5.94
C VAL A 233 2.20 -3.10 5.49
N ALA A 234 2.80 -4.09 6.16
CA ALA A 234 4.18 -4.50 5.94
C ALA A 234 4.35 -5.96 5.50
N GLY A 235 5.39 -6.23 4.72
CA GLY A 235 5.75 -7.57 4.23
C GLY A 235 4.80 -8.12 3.16
N ALA A 236 3.84 -7.32 2.70
CA ALA A 236 2.79 -7.75 1.77
C ALA A 236 3.40 -8.35 0.49
N ARG A 237 2.80 -9.40 -0.04
CA ARG A 237 3.05 -9.78 -1.43
C ARG A 237 1.90 -9.30 -2.30
N MET A 238 2.17 -9.07 -3.58
CA MET A 238 1.24 -8.60 -4.62
C MET A 238 -0.16 -8.15 -4.16
N ALA A 239 -0.42 -6.84 -4.25
CA ALA A 239 -1.78 -6.30 -4.31
C ALA A 239 -2.18 -6.06 -5.76
N GLN A 240 -3.33 -6.59 -6.17
CA GLN A 240 -3.89 -6.40 -7.52
C GLN A 240 -5.13 -5.51 -7.49
N PHE A 241 -5.25 -4.57 -8.42
CA PHE A 241 -6.38 -3.67 -8.56
C PHE A 241 -6.87 -3.74 -10.01
N GLY A 242 -8.10 -4.20 -10.21
CA GLY A 242 -8.73 -4.31 -11.51
C GLY A 242 -9.51 -3.07 -11.92
N LYS A 243 -10.23 -3.20 -13.04
CA LYS A 243 -10.93 -2.11 -13.70
C LYS A 243 -11.87 -1.34 -12.75
N GLY A 244 -11.70 -0.02 -12.70
CA GLY A 244 -12.54 0.88 -11.91
C GLY A 244 -12.32 0.80 -10.40
N GLU A 245 -11.43 -0.06 -9.91
CA GLU A 245 -11.07 -0.05 -8.49
C GLU A 245 -10.37 1.24 -8.09
N ARG A 246 -10.56 1.64 -6.84
CA ARG A 246 -9.86 2.77 -6.23
C ARG A 246 -9.21 2.35 -4.93
N SER A 247 -7.96 2.77 -4.71
CA SER A 247 -7.24 2.50 -3.48
C SER A 247 -6.48 3.73 -3.00
N TRP A 248 -6.57 4.01 -1.71
CA TRP A 248 -5.74 4.98 -1.01
C TRP A 248 -4.87 4.25 0.00
N MET A 249 -3.56 4.46 -0.13
CA MET A 249 -2.56 3.67 0.59
C MET A 249 -1.60 4.59 1.33
N ARG A 250 -1.36 4.31 2.62
CA ARG A 250 -0.41 5.04 3.46
C ARG A 250 0.53 4.05 4.13
N GLN A 251 1.84 4.29 4.06
CA GLN A 251 2.85 3.39 4.66
C GLN A 251 2.70 1.93 4.18
N TYR A 252 2.65 1.75 2.86
CA TYR A 252 2.56 0.42 2.26
C TYR A 252 3.95 -0.16 2.04
N ASN A 253 4.16 -1.39 2.52
CA ASN A 253 5.40 -2.12 2.34
C ASN A 253 5.18 -3.52 1.76
N PRO A 254 5.14 -3.64 0.42
CA PRO A 254 5.22 -4.93 -0.23
C PRO A 254 6.68 -5.39 -0.43
N GLU A 255 6.94 -6.69 -0.37
CA GLU A 255 8.29 -7.26 -0.54
C GLU A 255 8.23 -8.55 -1.35
N SER A 256 9.09 -8.67 -2.37
CA SER A 256 9.02 -9.79 -3.30
C SER A 256 10.27 -9.94 -4.18
N PRO A 257 10.87 -11.15 -4.24
CA PRO A 257 12.00 -11.40 -5.11
C PRO A 257 11.60 -11.75 -6.55
N ASP A 258 10.35 -12.15 -6.76
CA ASP A 258 9.91 -12.90 -7.93
C ASP A 258 8.51 -12.54 -8.46
N ILE A 259 7.67 -11.89 -7.64
CA ILE A 259 6.28 -11.54 -7.98
C ILE A 259 6.08 -10.03 -7.95
N ASP A 260 5.44 -9.46 -8.97
CA ASP A 260 5.13 -8.03 -9.03
C ASP A 260 4.31 -7.58 -7.81
N MET A 261 4.66 -6.43 -7.24
CA MET A 261 4.27 -6.07 -5.86
C MET A 261 2.96 -5.27 -5.78
N CYS A 262 2.72 -4.40 -6.76
CA CYS A 262 1.49 -3.63 -6.92
C CYS A 262 1.11 -3.63 -8.39
N VAL A 263 0.01 -4.28 -8.73
CA VAL A 263 -0.48 -4.41 -10.11
C VAL A 263 -1.81 -3.67 -10.22
N VAL A 264 -1.86 -2.70 -11.12
CA VAL A 264 -3.03 -1.84 -11.36
C VAL A 264 -3.43 -1.98 -12.82
N ASP A 265 -4.53 -2.69 -13.05
CA ASP A 265 -5.08 -3.00 -14.35
C ASP A 265 -6.42 -2.27 -14.52
N GLY A 266 -6.39 -1.08 -15.13
CA GLY A 266 -7.56 -0.21 -15.33
C GLY A 266 -8.15 0.39 -14.04
N GLY A 267 -7.45 0.28 -12.91
CA GLY A 267 -7.81 0.87 -11.62
C GLY A 267 -7.12 2.22 -11.35
N GLN A 268 -7.37 2.77 -10.16
CA GLN A 268 -6.72 3.97 -9.64
C GLN A 268 -6.09 3.66 -8.27
N VAL A 269 -4.81 3.96 -8.10
CA VAL A 269 -4.10 3.77 -6.84
C VAL A 269 -3.32 5.02 -6.48
N TRP A 270 -3.57 5.52 -5.28
CA TRP A 270 -2.83 6.61 -4.66
C TRP A 270 -2.05 6.10 -3.45
N ILE A 271 -0.76 6.42 -3.37
CA ILE A 271 0.15 5.90 -2.33
C ILE A 271 0.96 7.07 -1.73
N LEU A 272 0.91 7.21 -0.41
CA LEU A 272 1.81 8.07 0.37
C LEU A 272 2.68 7.21 1.29
N GLY A 273 3.98 7.15 1.02
CA GLY A 273 4.86 6.23 1.76
C GLY A 273 4.78 4.82 1.19
N LEU A 274 5.68 4.50 0.25
CA LEU A 274 6.00 3.13 -0.13
C LEU A 274 7.36 2.76 0.46
N LYS A 275 7.50 1.59 1.06
CA LYS A 275 8.81 0.97 1.26
C LYS A 275 8.77 -0.38 0.57
N THR A 276 9.84 -0.84 -0.05
CA THR A 276 9.79 -2.17 -0.65
C THR A 276 11.17 -2.80 -0.75
N GLU A 277 11.20 -4.13 -0.79
CA GLU A 277 12.41 -4.93 -0.95
C GLU A 277 12.21 -6.03 -2.00
N GLY A 278 13.31 -6.32 -2.69
CA GLY A 278 13.38 -7.37 -3.70
C GLY A 278 13.26 -6.88 -5.14
N ARG A 279 13.41 -7.80 -6.09
CA ARG A 279 13.81 -7.49 -7.46
C ARG A 279 12.69 -7.66 -8.51
N ALA A 280 11.46 -7.90 -8.05
CA ALA A 280 10.30 -7.89 -8.93
C ALA A 280 9.90 -6.45 -9.31
N ARG A 281 8.89 -6.27 -10.19
CA ARG A 281 8.39 -4.91 -10.47
C ARG A 281 7.68 -4.38 -9.24
N HIS A 282 7.92 -3.12 -8.92
CA HIS A 282 7.34 -2.49 -7.74
C HIS A 282 5.91 -2.05 -8.03
N ILE A 283 5.71 -1.40 -9.18
CA ILE A 283 4.39 -0.97 -9.64
C ILE A 283 4.25 -1.28 -11.13
N VAL A 284 3.14 -1.91 -11.48
CA VAL A 284 2.72 -2.19 -12.86
C VAL A 284 1.37 -1.50 -13.09
N ALA A 285 1.31 -0.58 -14.05
CA ALA A 285 0.10 0.14 -14.43
C ALA A 285 -0.24 -0.18 -15.89
N THR A 286 -1.40 -0.79 -16.13
CA THR A 286 -1.87 -1.23 -17.45
C THR A 286 -3.33 -0.84 -17.71
N ASN A 287 -3.74 -0.86 -18.99
CA ASN A 287 -5.13 -0.77 -19.43
C ASN A 287 -5.89 0.47 -18.91
N GLY A 288 -5.28 1.65 -19.00
CA GLY A 288 -5.88 2.91 -18.56
C GLY A 288 -5.80 3.14 -17.05
N ALA A 289 -4.87 2.48 -16.37
CA ALA A 289 -4.63 2.68 -14.95
C ALA A 289 -4.16 4.12 -14.64
N LYS A 290 -4.44 4.55 -13.41
CA LYS A 290 -4.00 5.84 -12.85
C LYS A 290 -3.24 5.60 -11.55
N VAL A 291 -1.94 5.87 -11.51
CA VAL A 291 -1.14 5.60 -10.32
C VAL A 291 -0.36 6.82 -9.86
N GLU A 292 -0.51 7.21 -8.59
CA GLU A 292 0.29 8.26 -7.98
C GLU A 292 1.02 7.72 -6.74
N LEU A 293 2.35 7.67 -6.79
CA LEU A 293 3.22 7.36 -5.67
C LEU A 293 3.92 8.63 -5.20
N LEU A 294 3.66 9.03 -3.97
CA LEU A 294 4.26 10.18 -3.30
C LEU A 294 5.10 9.68 -2.12
N GLY A 295 6.42 9.76 -2.25
CA GLY A 295 7.36 9.35 -1.23
C GLY A 295 7.48 7.82 -1.14
N GLY A 296 8.35 7.24 -1.93
CA GLY A 296 8.73 5.82 -1.86
C GLY A 296 10.18 5.62 -1.44
N VAL A 297 10.51 4.40 -1.01
CA VAL A 297 11.88 3.87 -0.89
C VAL A 297 11.91 2.46 -1.45
N SER A 298 12.72 2.26 -2.48
CA SER A 298 13.08 0.95 -3.02
C SER A 298 14.40 0.52 -2.41
N TYR A 299 14.37 -0.50 -1.56
CA TYR A 299 15.51 -0.97 -0.80
C TYR A 299 16.00 -2.35 -1.31
N GLN A 300 17.06 -2.36 -2.11
CA GLN A 300 17.64 -3.56 -2.72
C GLN A 300 18.75 -4.14 -1.82
N SER A 301 18.34 -4.79 -0.74
CA SER A 301 19.21 -5.39 0.28
C SER A 301 19.46 -6.89 0.09
N TRP A 302 18.67 -7.57 -0.76
CA TRP A 302 18.74 -9.02 -0.90
C TRP A 302 19.78 -9.44 -1.94
N LYS A 303 20.40 -10.60 -1.69
CA LYS A 303 21.45 -11.17 -2.55
C LYS A 303 20.88 -12.27 -3.45
N LYS A 304 21.58 -12.56 -4.56
CA LYS A 304 21.30 -13.70 -5.47
C LYS A 304 19.91 -13.69 -6.13
N GLN A 305 19.37 -12.51 -6.40
CA GLN A 305 18.12 -12.36 -7.14
C GLN A 305 18.42 -12.31 -8.65
N SER A 306 17.71 -13.13 -9.44
CA SER A 306 17.94 -13.29 -10.88
C SER A 306 17.11 -12.36 -11.76
N LEU A 307 15.97 -11.88 -11.26
CA LEU A 307 15.10 -10.96 -12.01
C LEU A 307 15.82 -9.63 -12.28
N ASN A 308 15.49 -8.92 -13.36
CA ASN A 308 15.93 -7.54 -13.56
C ASN A 308 14.94 -6.76 -14.45
N PRO A 309 13.64 -6.72 -14.08
CA PRO A 309 12.65 -5.94 -14.81
C PRO A 309 12.83 -4.44 -14.55
N PRO A 310 12.10 -3.57 -15.27
CA PRO A 310 11.90 -2.19 -14.86
C PRO A 310 11.30 -2.11 -13.45
N ILE A 311 11.76 -1.16 -12.62
CA ILE A 311 11.16 -0.94 -11.29
C ILE A 311 9.68 -0.58 -11.44
N PHE A 312 9.37 0.33 -12.36
CA PHE A 312 8.02 0.73 -12.71
C PHE A 312 7.69 0.38 -14.16
N THR A 313 6.46 -0.06 -14.40
CA THR A 313 5.94 -0.31 -15.74
C THR A 313 4.65 0.47 -15.93
N VAL A 314 4.56 1.27 -16.98
CA VAL A 314 3.38 2.08 -17.30
C VAL A 314 3.03 1.86 -18.77
N HIS A 315 2.05 1.00 -19.04
CA HIS A 315 1.61 0.69 -20.40
C HIS A 315 0.20 1.21 -20.62
N ASP A 316 0.03 2.09 -21.59
CA ASP A 316 -1.27 2.63 -22.02
C ASP A 316 -2.07 3.17 -20.81
N SER A 317 -1.35 3.83 -19.91
CA SER A 317 -1.79 4.25 -18.57
C SER A 317 -1.11 5.56 -18.19
N VAL A 318 -1.50 6.16 -17.06
CA VAL A 318 -0.84 7.36 -16.54
C VAL A 318 -0.34 7.15 -15.13
N ALA A 319 0.85 7.65 -14.84
CA ALA A 319 1.43 7.54 -13.51
C ALA A 319 2.40 8.68 -13.15
N THR A 320 2.48 8.99 -11.86
CA THR A 320 3.52 9.87 -11.31
C THR A 320 4.17 9.26 -10.09
N PHE A 321 5.50 9.34 -10.00
CA PHE A 321 6.28 8.70 -8.94
C PHE A 321 7.30 9.67 -8.31
N THR A 322 7.38 9.68 -6.99
CA THR A 322 8.55 10.16 -6.23
C THR A 322 9.06 9.05 -5.33
N CYS A 323 10.34 8.68 -5.46
CA CYS A 323 10.91 7.53 -4.79
C CYS A 323 12.42 7.69 -4.54
N GLY A 324 12.93 7.14 -3.45
CA GLY A 324 14.37 6.94 -3.21
C GLY A 324 14.79 5.52 -3.55
N TYR A 325 16.05 5.34 -3.94
CA TYR A 325 16.64 4.05 -4.27
C TYR A 325 17.87 3.79 -3.43
N TYR A 326 17.89 2.63 -2.79
CA TYR A 326 19.06 2.10 -2.11
C TYR A 326 19.41 0.76 -2.74
N ASP A 327 20.66 0.56 -3.13
CA ASP A 327 21.14 -0.73 -3.60
C ASP A 327 22.44 -1.14 -2.91
N SER A 328 22.51 -2.41 -2.48
CA SER A 328 23.73 -3.02 -1.98
C SER A 328 24.20 -4.11 -2.94
N GLY A 329 24.80 -3.69 -4.06
CA GLY A 329 25.63 -4.54 -4.91
C GLY A 329 25.06 -4.80 -6.31
N THR A 330 23.79 -5.19 -6.44
CA THR A 330 23.17 -5.41 -7.75
C THR A 330 22.05 -4.40 -7.96
N PRO A 331 22.29 -3.24 -8.60
CA PRO A 331 21.22 -2.28 -8.89
C PRO A 331 20.27 -2.82 -9.97
N PHE A 332 19.06 -2.25 -10.06
CA PHE A 332 18.24 -2.38 -11.26
C PHE A 332 18.92 -1.70 -12.45
N THR A 333 18.61 -2.12 -13.67
CA THR A 333 19.10 -1.44 -14.88
C THR A 333 18.11 -0.40 -15.41
N THR A 334 16.82 -0.67 -15.23
CA THR A 334 15.73 0.14 -15.78
C THR A 334 14.85 0.64 -14.66
N LEU A 335 14.66 1.96 -14.63
CA LEU A 335 13.84 2.63 -13.65
C LEU A 335 12.36 2.51 -14.00
N ILE A 336 12.03 2.93 -15.21
CA ILE A 336 10.67 2.92 -15.72
C ILE A 336 10.69 2.51 -17.19
N GLU A 337 9.72 1.69 -17.55
CA GLU A 337 9.33 1.43 -18.92
C GLU A 337 7.93 2.02 -19.14
N GLU A 338 7.80 2.90 -20.13
CA GLU A 338 6.55 3.49 -20.54
C GLU A 338 6.21 3.06 -21.97
N ARG A 339 4.99 2.57 -22.18
CA ARG A 339 4.44 2.27 -23.51
C ARG A 339 3.20 3.12 -23.79
N ARG A 340 3.16 3.75 -24.96
CA ARG A 340 2.00 4.45 -25.51
C ARG A 340 1.67 3.90 -26.89
N GLY A 341 0.59 3.13 -27.01
CA GLY A 341 0.27 2.42 -28.24
C GLY A 341 1.39 1.44 -28.63
N SER A 342 1.96 1.63 -29.82
CA SER A 342 3.06 0.78 -30.32
C SER A 342 4.46 1.25 -29.91
N GLU A 343 4.61 2.42 -29.30
CA GLU A 343 5.92 2.98 -28.94
C GLU A 343 6.24 2.71 -27.47
N THR A 344 7.45 2.18 -27.21
CA THR A 344 7.96 1.92 -25.87
C THR A 344 9.25 2.71 -25.64
N LYS A 345 9.36 3.37 -24.48
CA LYS A 345 10.57 4.07 -24.03
C LYS A 345 10.92 3.66 -22.62
N THR A 346 12.21 3.73 -22.30
CA THR A 346 12.73 3.39 -20.98
C THR A 346 13.56 4.53 -20.42
N LEU A 347 13.57 4.64 -19.09
CA LEU A 347 14.50 5.49 -18.37
C LEU A 347 15.48 4.59 -17.59
N PRO A 348 16.80 4.71 -17.82
CA PRO A 348 17.78 3.91 -17.08
C PRO A 348 17.79 4.25 -15.59
N TYR A 349 17.98 3.24 -14.74
CA TYR A 349 18.10 3.39 -13.28
C TYR A 349 19.15 4.42 -12.87
N LYS A 350 20.34 4.34 -13.50
CA LYS A 350 21.46 5.27 -13.24
C LYS A 350 21.10 6.74 -13.46
N SER A 351 20.03 7.04 -14.18
CA SER A 351 19.61 8.42 -14.42
C SER A 351 18.93 9.06 -13.20
N ALA A 352 18.38 8.30 -12.25
CA ALA A 352 17.68 8.87 -11.09
C ALA A 352 18.61 9.33 -9.96
N GLY A 353 19.80 8.73 -9.85
CA GLY A 353 20.60 8.81 -8.62
C GLY A 353 19.86 8.17 -7.44
N PHE A 354 20.30 8.48 -6.21
CA PHE A 354 19.73 7.90 -4.98
C PHE A 354 18.30 8.39 -4.67
N TYR A 355 17.95 9.58 -5.17
CA TYR A 355 16.62 10.16 -5.02
C TYR A 355 16.10 10.57 -6.38
N THR A 356 15.04 9.91 -6.82
CA THR A 356 14.39 10.24 -8.08
C THR A 356 13.80 11.63 -7.99
N PRO A 357 13.99 12.49 -9.01
CA PRO A 357 13.03 13.57 -9.23
C PRO A 357 11.62 13.00 -9.42
N LEU A 358 10.61 13.87 -9.42
CA LEU A 358 9.30 13.48 -9.92
C LEU A 358 9.44 12.85 -11.32
N ILE A 359 8.85 11.67 -11.50
CA ILE A 359 8.64 11.08 -12.83
C ILE A 359 7.19 11.30 -13.20
N SER A 360 6.94 11.83 -14.39
CA SER A 360 5.60 12.02 -14.94
C SER A 360 5.46 11.23 -16.25
N SER A 361 4.46 10.33 -16.25
CA SER A 361 3.99 9.58 -17.40
C SER A 361 2.52 9.93 -17.59
N ARG A 362 2.25 11.02 -18.31
CA ARG A 362 0.89 11.46 -18.69
C ARG A 362 0.97 12.23 -20.00
N PRO A 363 -0.07 12.27 -20.83
CA PRO A 363 -0.09 13.13 -22.02
C PRO A 363 0.17 14.60 -21.66
N ALA A 364 0.85 15.34 -22.55
CA ALA A 364 0.87 16.80 -22.49
C ALA A 364 -0.54 17.34 -22.77
N LYS A 365 -0.91 18.44 -22.11
CA LYS A 365 -2.16 19.17 -22.38
C LYS A 365 -2.04 20.02 -23.63
#